data_AF-A0A1Q9LQI5-F1
#
_entry.id   AF-A0A1Q9LQI5-F1
#
_cell.length_a   1.000
_cell.length_b   1.000
_cell.length_c   1.000
_cell.angle_alpha   90.00
_cell.angle_beta   90.00
_cell.angle_gamma   90.00
#
_symmetry.space_group_name_H-M   'P 1'
#
loop_
_entity.id
_entity.type
_entity.pdbx_description
1 polymer ?
#
loop_
_entity_poly.entity_id
_entity_poly.type
_entity_poly.pdbx_seq_one_letter_code
_entity_poly.pdbx_strand_id
1 'polypeptide(L)'
;MTPDHDGRIAQLRSELDGLRRALRTRATIEQAMGVLVVLRRCSPGEAFEALVRLSQQYNTKLHRIAHLVVGMFAEPGAEPLEAYLRRTTAGDEPAPEDDADAMRPDEGLLAAVRALAAAGEPGTREQAAHELYRLLLDRGWVPPYEVLGPMAGEPEPPG
;
A
#
# COMPACT_ATOMS: atom_id res chain seq x y z
N MET A 1 -9.42 -19.28 39.03
CA MET A 1 -10.42 -18.96 37.99
C MET A 1 -9.78 -17.96 37.05
N THR A 2 -9.42 -18.35 35.84
CA THR A 2 -9.07 -17.44 34.73
C THR A 2 -10.25 -17.45 33.77
N PRO A 3 -11.36 -16.76 34.07
CA PRO A 3 -12.50 -16.75 33.17
C PRO A 3 -12.22 -15.72 32.07
N ASP A 4 -12.90 -15.89 30.94
CA ASP A 4 -13.05 -14.93 29.84
C ASP A 4 -11.87 -14.70 28.87
N HIS A 5 -10.62 -14.96 29.27
CA HIS A 5 -9.48 -14.74 28.36
C HIS A 5 -9.49 -15.70 27.15
N ASP A 6 -9.77 -16.98 27.37
CA ASP A 6 -9.85 -17.98 26.29
C ASP A 6 -11.04 -17.72 25.35
N GLY A 7 -12.17 -17.26 25.91
CA GLY A 7 -13.36 -16.86 25.14
C GLY A 7 -13.08 -15.64 24.27
N ARG A 8 -12.40 -14.62 24.82
CA ARG A 8 -12.00 -13.43 24.08
C ARG A 8 -10.98 -13.73 22.99
N ILE A 9 -10.01 -14.61 23.25
CA ILE A 9 -9.04 -15.06 22.24
C ILE A 9 -9.75 -15.81 21.10
N ALA A 10 -10.70 -16.69 21.41
CA ALA A 10 -11.46 -17.42 20.40
C ALA A 10 -12.31 -16.49 19.52
N GLN A 11 -12.96 -15.49 20.14
CA GLN A 11 -13.73 -14.48 19.40
C GLN A 11 -12.84 -13.66 18.46
N LEU A 12 -11.72 -13.13 18.96
CA LEU A 12 -10.79 -12.33 18.15
C LEU A 12 -10.20 -13.14 16.99
N ARG A 13 -9.92 -14.43 17.19
CA ARG A 13 -9.48 -15.32 16.11
C ARG A 13 -10.55 -15.49 15.03
N SER A 14 -11.81 -15.69 15.42
CA SER A 14 -12.94 -15.78 14.48
C SER A 14 -13.13 -14.49 13.68
N GLU A 15 -13.02 -13.33 14.32
CA GLU A 15 -13.10 -12.02 13.69
C GLU A 15 -11.94 -11.80 12.69
N LEU A 16 -10.71 -12.12 13.09
CA LEU A 16 -9.53 -12.06 12.21
C LEU A 16 -9.69 -12.98 10.99
N ASP A 17 -10.20 -14.20 11.18
CA ASP A 17 -10.43 -15.12 10.07
C ASP A 17 -11.59 -14.69 9.16
N GLY A 18 -12.59 -14.00 9.71
CA GLY A 18 -13.63 -13.32 8.94
C GLY A 18 -13.05 -12.21 8.06
N LEU A 19 -12.24 -11.32 8.65
CA LEU A 19 -11.58 -10.22 7.95
C LEU A 19 -10.64 -10.73 6.85
N ARG A 20 -9.79 -11.73 7.15
CA ARG A 20 -8.90 -12.36 6.16
C ARG A 20 -9.67 -12.94 4.98
N ARG A 21 -10.81 -13.60 5.23
CA ARG A 21 -11.67 -14.13 4.17
C ARG A 21 -12.29 -13.02 3.32
N ALA A 22 -12.74 -11.92 3.94
CA ALA A 22 -13.27 -10.77 3.22
C ALA A 22 -12.20 -10.10 2.33
N LEU A 23 -10.98 -9.92 2.86
CA LEU A 23 -9.86 -9.35 2.12
C LEU A 23 -9.44 -10.23 0.93
N ARG A 24 -9.29 -11.55 1.13
CA ARG A 24 -8.99 -12.49 0.04
C ARG A 24 -10.07 -12.45 -1.05
N THR A 25 -11.33 -12.37 -0.63
CA THR A 25 -12.46 -12.29 -1.56
C THR A 25 -12.41 -11.01 -2.40
N ARG A 26 -12.13 -9.87 -1.77
CA ARG A 26 -11.96 -8.59 -2.46
C ARG A 26 -10.80 -8.64 -3.45
N ALA A 27 -9.64 -9.16 -3.03
CA ALA A 27 -8.46 -9.26 -3.88
C ALA A 27 -8.74 -10.05 -5.18
N THR A 28 -9.40 -11.20 -5.10
CA THR A 28 -9.78 -11.99 -6.29
C THR A 28 -10.73 -11.23 -7.22
N ILE A 29 -11.70 -10.49 -6.65
CA ILE A 29 -12.65 -9.69 -7.44
C ILE A 29 -11.93 -8.58 -8.20
N GLU A 30 -11.03 -7.85 -7.54
CA GLU A 30 -10.22 -6.79 -8.18
C GLU A 30 -9.32 -7.36 -9.29
N GLN A 31 -8.74 -8.56 -9.10
CA GLN A 31 -7.96 -9.24 -10.14
C GLN A 31 -8.81 -9.59 -11.36
N ALA A 32 -10.00 -10.15 -11.14
CA ALA A 32 -10.94 -10.46 -12.22
C ALA A 32 -11.41 -9.19 -12.96
N MET A 33 -11.60 -8.09 -12.23
CA MET A 33 -11.89 -6.79 -12.84
C MET A 33 -10.74 -6.33 -13.73
N GLY A 34 -9.49 -6.42 -13.28
CA GLY A 34 -8.31 -6.08 -14.08
C GLY A 34 -8.23 -6.87 -15.39
N VAL A 35 -8.49 -8.17 -15.35
CA VAL A 35 -8.58 -9.03 -16.54
C VAL A 35 -9.66 -8.51 -17.52
N LEU A 36 -10.86 -8.20 -17.02
CA LEU A 36 -11.96 -7.72 -17.86
C LEU A 36 -11.72 -6.31 -18.45
N VAL A 37 -11.10 -5.41 -17.69
CA VAL A 37 -10.72 -4.07 -18.16
C VAL A 37 -9.83 -4.19 -19.40
N VAL A 38 -8.82 -5.07 -19.36
CA VAL A 38 -7.92 -5.29 -20.50
C VAL A 38 -8.65 -5.94 -21.68
N LEU A 39 -9.41 -7.01 -21.43
CA LEU A 39 -10.06 -7.79 -22.50
C LEU A 39 -11.19 -7.03 -23.19
N ARG A 40 -11.94 -6.20 -22.44
CA ARG A 40 -13.14 -5.51 -22.94
C ARG A 40 -12.90 -4.02 -23.21
N ARG A 41 -11.73 -3.49 -22.84
CA ARG A 41 -11.41 -2.05 -22.91
C ARG A 41 -12.50 -1.18 -22.26
N CYS A 42 -12.94 -1.59 -21.07
CA CYS A 42 -13.98 -0.92 -20.30
C CYS A 42 -13.41 -0.29 -19.03
N SER A 43 -14.18 0.57 -18.38
CA SER A 43 -13.85 1.10 -17.05
C SER A 43 -13.91 0.01 -15.95
N PRO A 44 -13.28 0.23 -14.79
CA PRO A 44 -13.40 -0.68 -13.65
C PRO A 44 -14.85 -0.86 -13.16
N GLY A 45 -15.67 0.19 -13.20
CA GLY A 45 -17.09 0.11 -12.83
C GLY A 45 -17.85 -0.86 -13.74
N GLU A 46 -17.68 -0.72 -15.06
CA GLU A 46 -18.31 -1.62 -16.04
C GLU A 46 -17.82 -3.07 -15.91
N ALA A 47 -16.55 -3.27 -15.55
CA ALA A 47 -15.97 -4.58 -15.28
C ALA A 47 -16.62 -5.24 -14.04
N PHE A 48 -16.79 -4.48 -12.95
CA PHE A 48 -17.48 -4.96 -11.76
C PHE A 48 -18.93 -5.32 -12.04
N GLU A 49 -19.67 -4.45 -12.74
CA GLU A 49 -21.04 -4.73 -13.14
C GLU A 49 -21.14 -5.97 -14.04
N ALA A 50 -20.16 -6.19 -14.93
CA ALA A 50 -20.11 -7.41 -15.73
C ALA A 50 -19.96 -8.67 -14.86
N LEU A 51 -19.11 -8.64 -13.82
CA LEU A 51 -19.01 -9.75 -12.86
C LEU A 51 -20.31 -9.96 -12.10
N VAL A 52 -21.00 -8.89 -11.69
CA VAL A 52 -22.32 -8.96 -11.04
C VAL A 52 -23.36 -9.59 -11.96
N ARG A 53 -23.43 -9.15 -13.23
CA ARG A 53 -24.33 -9.74 -14.23
C ARG A 53 -24.07 -11.22 -14.43
N LEU A 54 -22.79 -11.63 -14.55
CA LEU A 54 -22.42 -13.05 -14.66
C LEU A 54 -22.81 -13.84 -13.39
N SER A 55 -22.57 -13.26 -12.21
CA SER A 55 -22.95 -13.87 -10.92
C SER A 55 -24.47 -14.12 -10.84
N GLN A 56 -25.27 -13.16 -11.27
CA GLN A 56 -26.74 -13.28 -11.30
C GLN A 56 -27.20 -14.26 -12.37
N GLN A 57 -26.66 -14.16 -13.59
CA GLN A 57 -27.00 -15.02 -14.73
C GLN A 57 -26.74 -16.50 -14.42
N TYR A 58 -25.63 -16.82 -13.75
CA TYR A 58 -25.25 -18.19 -13.39
C TYR A 58 -25.63 -18.57 -11.96
N ASN A 59 -26.38 -17.73 -11.24
CA ASN A 59 -26.74 -17.91 -9.82
C ASN A 59 -25.57 -18.42 -8.96
N THR A 60 -24.39 -17.83 -9.16
CA THR A 60 -23.13 -18.27 -8.56
C THR A 60 -22.52 -17.10 -7.80
N LYS A 61 -21.97 -17.35 -6.61
CA LYS A 61 -21.37 -16.31 -5.78
C LYS A 61 -20.30 -15.53 -6.56
N LEU A 62 -20.32 -14.20 -6.47
CA LEU A 62 -19.44 -13.29 -7.22
C LEU A 62 -17.95 -13.66 -7.16
N HIS A 63 -17.45 -13.98 -5.97
CA HIS A 63 -16.05 -14.39 -5.78
C HIS A 63 -15.69 -15.67 -6.55
N ARG A 64 -16.65 -16.59 -6.73
CA ARG A 64 -16.45 -17.81 -7.50
C ARG A 64 -16.38 -17.50 -9.00
N ILE A 65 -17.23 -16.60 -9.50
CA ILE A 65 -17.11 -16.08 -10.88
C ILE A 65 -15.75 -15.41 -11.08
N ALA A 66 -15.32 -14.56 -10.14
CA ALA A 66 -14.02 -13.90 -10.20
C ALA A 66 -12.86 -14.92 -10.28
N HIS A 67 -12.88 -15.97 -9.47
CA HIS A 67 -11.89 -17.06 -9.57
C HIS A 67 -11.87 -17.74 -10.93
N LEU A 68 -13.03 -18.00 -11.53
CA LEU A 68 -13.13 -18.64 -12.84
C LEU A 68 -12.59 -17.72 -13.96
N VAL A 69 -12.89 -16.42 -13.87
CA VAL A 69 -12.35 -15.42 -14.80
C VAL A 69 -10.83 -15.37 -14.71
N VAL A 70 -10.26 -15.22 -13.50
CA VAL A 70 -8.80 -15.21 -13.33
C VAL A 70 -8.15 -16.50 -13.83
N GLY A 71 -8.74 -17.66 -13.49
CA GLY A 71 -8.21 -18.96 -13.89
C GLY A 71 -8.18 -19.19 -15.41
N MET A 72 -9.11 -18.59 -16.16
CA MET A 72 -9.15 -18.69 -17.63
C MET A 72 -7.94 -18.04 -18.30
N PHE A 73 -7.33 -17.04 -17.66
CA PHE A 73 -6.23 -16.23 -18.22
C PHE A 73 -4.94 -16.34 -17.41
N ALA A 74 -4.85 -17.32 -16.50
CA ALA A 74 -3.64 -17.60 -15.74
C ALA A 74 -2.57 -18.34 -16.57
N GLU A 75 -2.88 -18.72 -17.81
CA GLU A 75 -1.92 -19.30 -18.75
C GLU A 75 -0.88 -18.24 -19.19
N PRO A 76 0.43 -18.49 -19.08
CA PRO A 76 1.46 -17.53 -19.45
C PRO A 76 1.44 -17.27 -20.97
N GLY A 77 0.95 -16.10 -21.37
CA GLY A 77 0.85 -15.68 -22.76
C GLY A 77 2.02 -14.81 -23.26
N ALA A 78 2.63 -15.28 -24.36
CA ALA A 78 3.42 -14.65 -25.43
C ALA A 78 4.58 -13.67 -25.15
N GLU A 79 4.53 -12.78 -24.17
CA GLU A 79 5.67 -11.95 -23.79
C GLU A 79 5.68 -11.77 -22.26
N PRO A 80 6.78 -12.11 -21.57
CA PRO A 80 6.92 -11.83 -20.14
C PRO A 80 6.68 -10.33 -19.89
N LEU A 81 5.87 -10.00 -18.86
CA LEU A 81 5.61 -8.61 -18.44
C LEU A 81 6.92 -7.79 -18.34
N GLU A 82 7.99 -8.42 -17.88
CA GLU A 82 9.33 -7.84 -17.81
C GLU A 82 9.85 -7.32 -19.16
N ALA A 83 9.62 -8.05 -20.25
CA ALA A 83 10.03 -7.64 -21.59
C ALA A 83 9.17 -6.48 -22.12
N TYR A 84 7.86 -6.49 -21.84
CA TYR A 84 6.97 -5.37 -22.14
C TYR A 84 7.38 -4.10 -21.36
N LEU A 85 7.65 -4.23 -20.07
CA LEU A 85 8.10 -3.13 -19.21
C LEU A 85 9.43 -2.59 -19.71
N ARG A 86 10.44 -3.44 -19.91
CA ARG A 86 11.75 -3.04 -20.44
C ARG A 86 11.64 -2.28 -21.75
N ARG A 87 10.79 -2.73 -22.69
CA ARG A 87 10.57 -2.02 -23.96
C ARG A 87 9.92 -0.65 -23.75
N THR A 88 8.98 -0.54 -22.81
CA THR A 88 8.21 0.69 -22.59
C THR A 88 9.00 1.71 -21.76
N THR A 89 9.85 1.25 -20.84
CA THR A 89 10.68 2.08 -19.97
C THR A 89 12.11 2.28 -20.49
N ALA A 90 12.50 1.66 -21.62
CA ALA A 90 13.84 1.85 -22.21
C ALA A 90 14.13 3.27 -22.69
N GLY A 91 13.11 4.14 -22.82
CA GLY A 91 13.28 5.58 -23.06
C GLY A 91 13.36 6.42 -21.79
N ASP A 92 13.21 5.78 -20.63
CA ASP A 92 13.21 6.37 -19.29
C ASP A 92 14.47 5.87 -18.57
N GLU A 93 15.62 5.88 -19.26
CA GLU A 93 16.91 5.63 -18.61
C GLU A 93 17.01 6.60 -17.43
N PRO A 94 17.08 6.12 -16.18
CA PRO A 94 17.40 7.01 -15.08
C PRO A 94 18.72 7.67 -15.46
N ALA A 95 18.73 9.00 -15.49
CA ALA A 95 19.95 9.76 -15.73
C ALA A 95 21.06 9.13 -14.89
N PRO A 96 22.29 8.96 -15.43
CA PRO A 96 23.36 8.30 -14.71
C PRO A 96 23.49 9.00 -13.36
N GLU A 97 23.09 8.30 -12.29
CA GLU A 97 23.40 8.74 -10.94
C GLU A 97 24.93 8.76 -10.89
N ASP A 98 25.50 9.91 -10.59
CA ASP A 98 26.92 10.01 -10.23
C ASP A 98 27.11 9.11 -8.98
N ASP A 99 27.39 7.82 -9.20
CA ASP A 99 27.61 6.80 -8.16
C ASP A 99 28.74 7.20 -7.19
N ALA A 100 29.59 8.15 -7.59
CA ALA A 100 30.62 8.74 -6.75
C ALA A 100 30.06 9.71 -5.68
N ASP A 101 28.90 10.34 -5.91
CA ASP A 101 28.26 11.28 -4.98
C ASP A 101 27.11 10.63 -4.19
N ALA A 102 26.52 9.53 -4.68
CA ALA A 102 25.46 8.78 -4.00
C ALA A 102 25.88 8.18 -2.63
N MET A 103 27.18 7.93 -2.44
CA MET A 103 27.74 7.44 -1.16
C MET A 103 28.16 8.57 -0.21
N ARG A 104 28.09 9.85 -0.61
CA ARG A 104 28.36 10.95 0.32
C ARG A 104 27.13 11.17 1.20
N PRO A 105 27.24 10.95 2.52
CA PRO A 105 26.13 11.25 3.39
C PRO A 105 25.91 12.77 3.38
N ASP A 106 24.66 13.16 3.18
CA ASP A 106 24.25 14.56 3.10
C ASP A 106 24.70 15.34 4.35
N GLU A 107 25.60 16.31 4.16
CA GLU A 107 26.21 17.04 5.27
C GLU A 107 25.18 17.82 6.10
N GLY A 108 24.13 18.33 5.45
CA GLY A 108 23.04 19.06 6.12
C GLY A 108 22.19 18.12 6.98
N LEU A 109 21.89 16.93 6.45
CA LEU A 109 21.17 15.90 7.21
C LEU A 109 22.00 15.41 8.41
N LEU A 110 23.29 15.15 8.21
CA LEU A 110 24.20 14.74 9.28
C LEU A 110 24.40 15.83 10.33
N ALA A 111 24.37 17.11 9.95
CA ALA A 111 24.42 18.22 10.88
C ALA A 111 23.16 18.27 11.75
N ALA A 112 21.97 18.10 11.14
CA ALA A 112 20.71 18.07 11.87
C ALA A 112 20.60 16.88 12.84
N VAL A 113 21.02 15.68 12.41
CA VAL A 113 21.09 14.50 13.29
C VAL A 113 22.04 14.73 14.48
N ARG A 114 23.21 15.35 14.23
CA ARG A 114 24.17 15.67 15.30
C ARG A 114 23.64 16.74 16.25
N ALA A 115 22.96 17.76 15.75
CA ALA A 115 22.32 18.78 16.56
C ALA A 115 21.24 18.18 17.48
N LEU A 116 20.42 17.26 16.95
CA LEU A 116 19.42 16.54 17.73
C LEU A 116 20.05 15.68 18.85
N ALA A 117 21.14 14.97 18.53
CA ALA A 117 21.86 14.15 19.50
C ALA A 117 22.54 14.98 20.59
N ALA A 118 23.03 16.18 20.26
CA ALA A 118 23.70 17.09 21.19
C ALA A 118 22.72 17.96 22.01
N ALA A 119 21.45 18.06 21.61
CA ALA A 119 20.47 18.88 22.30
C ALA A 119 20.15 18.30 23.68
N GLY A 120 20.60 18.97 24.74
CA GLY A 120 20.30 18.60 26.12
C GLY A 120 18.93 19.08 26.59
N GLU A 121 18.57 20.30 26.21
CA GLU A 121 17.31 20.95 26.61
C GLU A 121 16.12 20.51 25.73
N PRO A 122 14.90 20.40 26.31
CA PRO A 122 13.71 19.96 25.59
C PRO A 122 13.38 20.80 24.35
N GLY A 123 13.41 22.13 24.47
CA GLY A 123 13.09 23.04 23.35
C GLY A 123 14.10 22.97 22.20
N THR A 124 15.40 22.87 22.54
CA THR A 124 16.48 22.71 21.55
C THR A 124 16.40 21.36 20.84
N ARG A 125 15.97 20.30 21.55
CA ARG A 125 15.77 18.97 20.99
C ARG A 125 14.60 18.95 20.02
N GLU A 126 13.50 19.60 20.36
CA GLU A 126 12.32 19.73 19.50
C GLU A 126 12.64 20.52 18.22
N GLN A 127 13.38 21.64 18.35
CA GLN A 127 13.81 22.44 17.22
C GLN A 127 14.72 21.66 16.26
N ALA A 128 15.70 20.91 16.80
CA ALA A 128 16.58 20.08 16.00
C ALA A 128 15.84 18.90 15.33
N ALA A 129 14.83 18.32 16.01
CA ALA A 129 13.98 17.28 15.43
C ALA A 129 13.13 17.82 14.27
N HIS A 130 12.58 19.03 14.42
CA HIS A 130 11.80 19.69 13.38
C HIS A 130 12.66 20.00 12.14
N GLU A 131 13.90 20.48 12.33
CA GLU A 131 14.83 20.74 11.25
C GLU A 131 15.23 19.45 10.50
N LEU A 132 15.52 18.37 11.22
CA LEU A 132 15.78 17.05 10.65
C LEU A 132 14.58 16.55 9.83
N TYR A 133 13.38 16.67 10.38
CA TYR A 133 12.15 16.27 9.71
C TYR A 133 11.91 17.04 8.41
N ARG A 134 12.10 18.36 8.42
CA ARG A 134 11.99 19.21 7.22
C ARG A 134 12.98 18.76 6.13
N LEU A 135 14.23 18.52 6.49
CA LEU A 135 15.27 18.08 5.55
C LEU A 135 14.97 16.71 4.92
N LEU A 136 14.33 15.81 5.67
CA LEU A 136 13.89 14.51 5.17
C LEU A 136 12.73 14.65 4.17
N LEU A 137 11.74 15.49 4.47
CA LEU A 137 10.61 15.76 3.56
C LEU A 137 11.06 16.40 2.25
N ASP A 138 11.96 17.39 2.31
CA ASP A 138 12.50 18.06 1.13
C ASP A 138 13.24 17.08 0.18
N ARG A 139 13.71 15.94 0.72
CA ARG A 139 14.38 14.85 -0.01
C ARG A 139 13.44 13.71 -0.42
N GLY A 140 12.13 13.92 -0.27
CA GLY A 140 11.11 12.95 -0.66
C GLY A 140 10.97 11.76 0.29
N TRP A 141 11.60 11.80 1.47
CA TRP A 141 11.36 10.77 2.48
C TRP A 141 9.98 10.98 3.10
N VAL A 142 9.12 9.97 2.98
CA VAL A 142 7.78 9.98 3.57
C VAL A 142 7.82 9.18 4.87
N PRO A 143 7.50 9.78 6.03
CA PRO A 143 7.47 9.05 7.29
C PRO A 143 6.46 7.91 7.27
N PRO A 144 6.76 6.78 7.95
CA PRO A 144 5.78 5.72 8.17
C PRO A 144 4.49 6.25 8.80
N TYR A 145 3.36 5.65 8.44
CA TYR A 145 2.02 6.08 8.87
C TYR A 145 1.86 6.16 10.40
N GLU A 146 2.62 5.37 11.17
CA GLU A 146 2.59 5.43 12.64
C GLU A 146 3.05 6.80 13.20
N VAL A 147 3.86 7.54 12.45
CA VAL A 147 4.39 8.86 12.82
C VAL A 147 3.44 10.00 12.45
N LEU A 148 2.57 9.81 11.45
CA LEU A 148 1.62 10.82 10.98
C LEU A 148 0.30 10.83 11.78
N GLY A 149 -0.07 9.70 12.38
CA GLY A 149 -1.30 9.54 13.17
C GLY A 149 -1.49 10.54 14.33
N PRO A 150 -0.44 10.91 15.10
CA PRO A 150 -0.59 11.83 16.23
C PRO A 150 -0.65 13.33 15.83
N MET A 151 -0.36 13.68 14.58
CA MET A 151 -0.34 15.08 14.08
C MET A 151 -1.65 15.51 13.41
N ALA A 152 -2.47 14.55 12.98
CA ALA A 152 -3.83 14.80 12.58
C ALA A 152 -4.70 14.85 13.84
N GLY A 153 -4.73 16.02 14.49
CA GLY A 153 -5.53 16.23 15.71
C GLY A 153 -6.93 15.64 15.57
N GLU A 154 -7.35 14.87 16.57
CA GLU A 154 -8.73 14.42 16.69
C GLU A 154 -9.63 15.67 16.66
N PRO A 155 -10.64 15.74 15.78
CA PRO A 155 -11.60 16.83 15.83
C PRO A 155 -12.38 16.72 17.14
N GLU A 156 -12.32 17.77 17.97
CA GLU A 156 -13.18 17.90 19.16
C GLU A 156 -14.66 17.73 18.76
N PRO A 157 -15.45 16.90 19.46
CA PRO A 157 -16.86 16.78 19.18
C PRO A 157 -17.60 18.06 19.58
N PRO A 158 -18.55 18.56 18.77
CA PRO A 158 -19.29 19.77 19.10
C PRO A 158 -20.20 19.53 20.33
N GLY A 159 -20.12 20.44 21.29
CA GLY A 159 -21.06 20.57 22.42
C GLY A 159 -22.34 21.30 22.05
#